data_AF-A0A7U4QM60-F1
#
_entry.id   AF-A0A7U4QM60-F1
#
_cell.length_a   1.000
_cell.length_b   1.000
_cell.length_c   1.000
_cell.angle_alpha   90.00
_cell.angle_beta   90.00
_cell.angle_gamma   90.00
#
_symmetry.space_group_name_H-M   'P 1'
#
loop_
_entity.id
_entity.type
_entity.pdbx_description
1 polymer ?
#
loop_
_entity_poly.entity_id
_entity_poly.type
_entity_poly.pdbx_seq_one_letter_code
_entity_poly.pdbx_strand_id
1 'polypeptide(L)' 'MTLDAFEFIRRFLLHVLPDRFVKIRYYGLLGNRNRKAMLSKCRKFLGVITVKVTNRDVSETWQEFYFIMVS' A
#
# COMPACT_ATOMS: atom_id res chain seq x y z
N MET A 1 -13.91 10.68 26.29
CA MET A 1 -13.83 9.23 26.54
C MET A 1 -12.47 8.93 27.14
N THR A 2 -12.45 8.53 28.41
CA THR A 2 -11.26 8.02 29.09
C THR A 2 -11.12 6.53 28.78
N LEU A 3 -9.97 6.12 28.29
CA LEU A 3 -9.66 4.72 27.99
C LEU A 3 -8.84 4.15 29.16
N ASP A 4 -9.10 2.89 29.52
CA ASP A 4 -8.29 2.20 30.52
C ASP A 4 -6.82 2.12 30.10
N ALA A 5 -5.90 2.16 31.06
CA ALA A 5 -4.46 2.25 30.80
C ALA A 5 -3.95 1.07 29.96
N PHE A 6 -4.45 -0.15 30.22
CA PHE A 6 -4.03 -1.34 29.47
C PHE A 6 -4.54 -1.31 28.03
N GLU A 7 -5.78 -0.86 27.85
CA GLU A 7 -6.39 -0.74 26.52
C GLU A 7 -5.72 0.37 25.69
N PHE A 8 -5.24 1.45 26.34
CA PHE A 8 -4.41 2.47 25.69
C PHE A 8 -3.06 1.90 25.24
N ILE A 9 -2.32 1.22 26.12
CA ILE A 9 -1.01 0.65 25.80
C ILE A 9 -1.14 -0.37 24.66
N ARG A 10 -2.15 -1.24 24.70
CA ARG A 10 -2.41 -2.23 23.65
C ARG A 10 -2.60 -1.57 22.28
N ARG A 11 -3.45 -0.54 22.20
CA ARG A 11 -3.68 0.20 20.95
C ARG A 11 -2.46 0.98 20.50
N PHE A 12 -1.73 1.58 21.43
CA PHE A 12 -0.51 2.33 21.15
C PHE A 12 0.56 1.43 20.52
N LEU A 13 0.80 0.24 21.08
CA LEU A 13 1.81 -0.69 20.57
C LEU A 13 1.52 -1.23 19.17
N LEU A 14 0.25 -1.32 18.75
CA LEU A 14 -0.11 -1.67 17.37
C LEU A 14 0.33 -0.61 16.34
N HIS A 15 0.55 0.63 16.77
CA HIS A 15 0.99 1.72 15.90
C HIS A 15 2.50 1.95 15.94
N VAL A 16 3.20 1.35 16.91
CA VAL A 16 4.66 1.40 17.01
C VAL A 16 5.25 0.41 16.02
N LEU A 17 6.15 0.90 15.18
CA LEU A 17 6.85 0.08 14.22
C LEU A 17 7.93 -0.73 14.95
N PRO A 18 8.02 -2.07 14.80
CA PRO A 18 9.00 -2.87 15.54
C PRO A 18 10.43 -2.47 15.19
N ASP A 19 11.38 -2.74 16.10
CA ASP A 19 12.79 -2.46 15.83
C ASP A 19 13.26 -3.12 14.53
N ARG A 20 14.09 -2.38 13.78
CA ARG A 20 14.59 -2.73 12.44
C ARG A 20 13.57 -2.66 11.30
N PHE A 21 12.32 -2.28 11.56
CA PHE A 21 11.37 -1.97 10.48
C PHE A 21 11.47 -0.49 10.09
N VAL A 22 11.51 -0.23 8.78
CA VAL A 22 11.51 1.13 8.22
C VAL A 22 10.15 1.40 7.60
N LYS A 23 9.54 2.53 7.96
CA LYS A 23 8.31 3.00 7.30
C LYS A 23 8.67 3.44 5.89
N ILE A 24 8.42 2.57 4.90
CA ILE A 24 8.62 2.92 3.48
C ILE A 24 7.60 3.97 3.10
N ARG A 25 8.08 5.16 2.76
CA ARG A 25 7.26 6.25 2.25
C ARG A 25 7.56 6.43 0.77
N TYR A 26 6.60 6.08 -0.09
CA TYR A 26 6.73 6.31 -1.52
C TYR A 26 6.53 7.79 -1.83
N TYR A 27 7.62 8.48 -2.13
CA TYR A 27 7.62 9.87 -2.56
C TYR A 27 7.87 9.99 -4.07
N GLY A 28 7.49 11.13 -4.65
CA GLY A 28 7.73 11.43 -6.06
C GLY A 28 6.81 10.71 -7.03
N LEU A 29 7.37 10.34 -8.19
CA LEU A 29 6.64 9.82 -9.36
C LEU A 29 5.76 8.60 -9.05
N LEU A 30 6.25 7.70 -8.18
CA LEU A 30 5.60 6.43 -7.84
C LEU A 30 4.78 6.49 -6.54
N GLY A 31 4.71 7.66 -5.88
CA GLY A 31 3.88 7.85 -4.70
C GLY A 31 2.40 7.63 -5.03
N ASN A 32 1.66 6.90 -4.19
CA ASN A 32 0.31 6.40 -4.51
C ASN A 32 -0.65 7.47 -5.05
N ARG A 33 -0.62 8.67 -4.45
CA ARG A 33 -1.44 9.84 -4.86
C ARG A 33 -1.17 10.28 -6.30
N ASN A 34 0.09 10.26 -6.71
CA ASN A 34 0.53 10.82 -8.00
C ASN A 34 0.85 9.74 -9.03
N ARG A 35 0.97 8.47 -8.61
CA ARG A 35 1.45 7.34 -9.41
C ARG A 35 0.72 7.22 -10.75
N LYS A 36 -0.61 7.27 -10.74
CA LYS A 36 -1.41 7.10 -11.97
C LYS A 36 -1.19 8.24 -12.96
N ALA A 37 -1.23 9.48 -12.49
CA ALA A 37 -1.06 10.66 -13.32
C ALA A 37 0.37 10.77 -13.87
N MET A 38 1.36 10.55 -13.01
CA MET A 38 2.77 10.62 -13.38
C MET A 38 3.20 9.50 -14.33
N LEU A 39 2.76 8.25 -14.08
CA LEU A 39 3.02 7.14 -14.99
C LEU A 39 2.38 7.35 -16.36
N SER A 40 1.18 7.95 -16.42
CA SER A 40 0.56 8.32 -17.70
C SER A 40 1.42 9.33 -18.47
N LYS A 41 1.95 10.36 -17.80
CA LYS A 41 2.87 11.33 -18.41
C LYS A 41 4.15 10.66 -18.92
N CYS A 42 4.78 9.81 -18.10
CA CYS A 42 5.97 9.07 -18.53
C CYS A 42 5.72 8.21 -19.76
N ARG A 43 4.60 7.47 -19.80
CA ARG A 43 4.26 6.64 -20.96
C ARG A 43 4.04 7.45 -22.23
N LYS A 44 3.44 8.65 -22.11
CA LYS A 44 3.33 9.59 -23.24
C LYS A 44 4.70 10.04 -23.76
N PHE A 45 5.60 10.45 -22.86
CA PHE A 45 6.93 10.91 -23.26
C PHE A 45 7.79 9.79 -23.86
N LEU A 46 7.65 8.57 -23.35
CA LEU A 46 8.36 7.40 -23.86
C LEU A 46 7.72 6.82 -25.14
N GLY A 47 6.65 7.42 -25.67
CA GLY A 47 5.95 6.92 -26.85
C GLY A 47 5.31 5.53 -26.67
N VAL A 48 5.08 5.11 -25.43
CA VAL A 48 4.55 3.78 -25.12
C VAL A 48 3.06 3.76 -25.41
N ILE A 49 2.64 2.86 -26.31
CA ILE A 49 1.22 2.58 -26.57
C ILE A 49 0.63 1.97 -25.30
N THR A 50 -0.16 2.74 -24.57
CA THR A 50 -0.80 2.25 -23.35
C THR A 50 -2.02 1.40 -23.73
N VAL A 51 -1.84 0.08 -23.76
CA VAL A 51 -2.97 -0.86 -23.84
C VAL A 51 -3.80 -0.68 -22.56
N LYS A 52 -5.10 -0.39 -22.70
CA LYS A 52 -6.02 -0.46 -21.56
C LYS A 52 -6.10 -1.93 -21.16
N VAL A 53 -5.34 -2.30 -20.13
CA VAL A 53 -5.47 -3.62 -19.50
C VAL A 53 -6.89 -3.70 -18.94
N THR A 54 -7.78 -4.40 -19.65
CA THR A 54 -9.12 -4.72 -19.20
C THR A 54 -9.03 -5.82 -18.16
N ASN A 55 -8.85 -5.40 -16.90
CA ASN A 55 -9.17 -6.08 -15.62
C ASN A 55 -9.47 -7.60 -15.63
N ARG A 56 -8.66 -8.43 -16.31
CA ARG A 56 -8.72 -9.89 -16.28
C ARG A 56 -7.32 -10.43 -16.03
N ASP A 57 -6.77 -10.02 -14.90
CA ASP A 57 -5.78 -10.75 -14.09
C ASP A 57 -5.35 -9.79 -12.99
N VAL A 58 -6.20 -9.63 -11.98
CA VAL A 58 -5.69 -9.20 -10.69
C VAL A 58 -5.28 -10.49 -10.03
N SER A 59 -4.01 -10.86 -10.20
CA SER A 59 -3.39 -11.96 -9.47
C SER A 59 -3.71 -11.78 -7.98
N GLU A 60 -4.40 -12.78 -7.44
CA GLU A 60 -4.76 -13.00 -6.03
C GLU A 60 -4.07 -12.01 -5.09
N THR A 61 -4.75 -10.90 -4.85
CA THR A 61 -4.25 -9.83 -4.00
C THR A 61 -4.06 -10.41 -2.62
N TRP A 62 -2.89 -10.20 -2.02
CA TRP A 62 -2.43 -10.56 -0.67
C TRP A 62 -3.48 -10.77 0.44
N GLN A 63 -4.68 -10.20 0.30
CA GLN A 63 -5.91 -10.52 1.00
C GLN A 63 -6.21 -12.04 1.06
N GLU A 64 -6.08 -12.78 -0.05
CA GLU A 64 -6.32 -14.23 -0.03
C GLU A 64 -5.21 -14.99 0.72
N PHE A 65 -3.95 -14.63 0.52
CA PHE A 65 -2.83 -15.15 1.31
C PHE A 65 -2.96 -14.86 2.80
N TYR A 66 -3.49 -13.70 3.17
CA TYR A 66 -3.74 -13.33 4.56
C TYR A 66 -4.88 -14.15 5.18
N PHE A 67 -5.91 -14.49 4.39
CA PHE A 67 -6.99 -15.38 4.83
C PHE A 67 -6.50 -16.81 5.10
N ILE A 68 -5.60 -17.32 4.26
CA ILE A 68 -4.99 -18.66 4.42
C ILE A 68 -4.08 -18.74 5.65
N MET A 69 -3.39 -17.65 6.01
CA MET A 69 -2.40 -17.65 7.10
C MET A 69 -3.01 -17.45 8.50
N VAL A 70 -4.28 -17.02 8.57
CA VAL A 70 -4.97 -16.67 9.82
C VAL A 70 -6.13 -17.62 10.15
N SER A 71 -6.37 -18.64 9.30
CA SER A 71 -7.34 -19.74 9.54
C SER A 71 -6.62 -21.02 9.96
#